data_AF-A0A7R9WHV9-F1
#
_entry.id   AF-A0A7R9WHV9-F1
#
_cell.length_a   1.000
_cell.length_b   1.000
_cell.length_c   1.000
_cell.angle_alpha   90.00
_cell.angle_beta   90.00
_cell.angle_gamma   90.00
#
_symmetry.space_group_name_H-M   'P 1'
#
loop_
_entity.id
_entity.type
_entity.pdbx_description
1 polymer ?
#
loop_
_entity_poly.entity_id
_entity_poly.type
_entity_poly.pdbx_seq_one_letter_code
_entity_poly.pdbx_strand_id
1 'polypeptide(L)'
;AVRTPSDRSPYDVPDWAEGTLRNAPRNGRLTLANLPTPVHRIVPPRRGEGGGENEKRSVLSRLWDLGVTLYVKRDDMTGSIETGGNKIRKLEFLLADALAEGYDSVVTIG
;
A
#
# COMPACT_ATOMS: atom_id res chain seq x y z
N ALA A 1 -22.77 0.24 4.28
CA ALA A 1 -23.16 1.58 3.80
C ALA A 1 -22.15 2.02 2.76
N VAL A 2 -22.61 2.47 1.59
CA VAL A 2 -21.73 3.07 0.56
C VAL A 2 -21.26 4.41 1.11
N ARG A 3 -19.96 4.57 1.40
CA ARG A 3 -19.40 5.84 1.87
C ARG A 3 -19.31 6.79 0.69
N THR A 4 -19.74 8.03 0.87
CA THR A 4 -19.61 9.05 -0.16
C THR A 4 -18.16 9.53 -0.26
N PRO A 5 -17.63 9.84 -1.45
CA PRO A 5 -16.25 10.31 -1.63
C PRO A 5 -15.89 11.58 -0.84
N SER A 6 -16.88 12.30 -0.32
CA SER A 6 -16.74 13.53 0.47
C SER A 6 -16.51 13.31 1.97
N ASP A 7 -16.61 12.08 2.47
CA ASP A 7 -16.41 11.79 3.90
C ASP A 7 -14.92 11.81 4.26
N ARG A 8 -14.47 12.93 4.85
CA ARG A 8 -13.12 13.09 5.42
C ARG A 8 -13.06 12.53 6.83
N SER A 9 -11.95 11.86 7.13
CA SER A 9 -11.59 11.39 8.46
C SER A 9 -10.28 12.04 8.91
N PRO A 10 -10.10 12.35 10.21
CA PRO A 10 -8.83 12.88 10.70
C PRO A 10 -7.69 11.88 10.44
N TYR A 11 -6.48 12.42 10.29
CA TYR A 11 -5.27 11.60 10.23
C TYR A 11 -4.57 11.63 11.58
N ASP A 12 -4.61 10.51 12.28
CA ASP A 12 -3.90 10.34 13.54
C ASP A 12 -2.46 9.91 13.24
N VAL A 13 -1.50 10.74 13.65
CA VAL A 13 -0.08 10.41 13.54
C VAL A 13 0.22 9.27 14.51
N PRO A 14 0.80 8.15 14.05
CA PRO A 14 1.17 7.07 14.96
C PRO A 14 2.24 7.53 15.96
N ASP A 15 2.18 7.04 17.20
CA ASP A 15 3.11 7.40 18.28
C ASP A 15 4.59 7.29 17.86
N TRP A 16 4.94 6.23 17.11
CA TRP A 16 6.32 6.00 16.64
C TRP A 16 6.79 7.04 15.60
N ALA A 17 5.88 7.76 14.97
CA ALA A 17 6.15 8.80 13.98
C ALA A 17 6.04 10.22 14.57
N GLU A 18 5.61 10.34 15.83
CA GLU A 18 5.46 11.62 16.50
C GLU A 18 6.82 12.35 16.58
N GLY A 19 6.81 13.66 16.31
CA GLY A 19 8.03 14.47 16.22
C GLY A 19 8.93 14.22 15.01
N THR A 20 8.76 13.09 14.30
CA THR A 20 9.54 12.76 13.09
C THR A 20 8.80 13.19 11.82
N LEU A 21 7.47 13.02 11.79
CA LEU A 21 6.64 13.39 10.65
C LEU A 21 6.39 14.91 10.63
N ARG A 22 7.23 15.65 9.89
CA ARG A 22 7.18 17.13 9.82
C ARG A 22 5.94 17.69 9.10
N ASN A 23 5.42 16.96 8.12
CA ASN A 23 4.32 17.39 7.25
C ASN A 23 3.15 16.41 7.35
N ALA A 24 2.63 16.22 8.57
CA ALA A 24 1.43 15.43 8.76
C ALA A 24 0.25 16.07 7.98
N PRO A 25 -0.55 15.27 7.25
CA PRO A 25 -1.75 15.73 6.57
C PRO A 25 -2.68 16.48 7.53
N ARG A 26 -3.00 17.74 7.22
CA ARG A 26 -3.79 18.61 8.11
C ARG A 26 -5.28 18.52 7.86
N ASN A 27 -5.69 18.26 6.61
CA ASN A 27 -7.10 18.16 6.24
C ASN A 27 -7.64 16.73 6.31
N GLY A 28 -6.93 15.85 7.00
CA GLY A 28 -7.28 14.44 7.16
C GLY A 28 -7.08 13.62 5.90
N ARG A 29 -7.90 12.58 5.74
CA ARG A 29 -7.87 11.63 4.62
C ARG A 29 -9.29 11.26 4.20
N LEU A 30 -9.46 11.05 2.89
CA LEU A 30 -10.61 10.34 2.35
C LEU A 30 -10.48 8.84 2.64
N THR A 31 -11.62 8.15 2.72
CA THR A 31 -11.65 6.68 2.83
C THR A 31 -11.84 6.09 1.44
N LEU A 32 -10.77 6.11 0.64
CA LEU A 32 -10.79 5.55 -0.70
C LEU A 32 -10.34 4.10 -0.68
N ALA A 33 -9.27 3.76 0.04
CA ALA A 33 -8.69 2.41 0.04
C ALA A 33 -9.30 1.49 1.09
N ASN A 34 -9.37 0.19 0.80
CA ASN A 34 -9.64 -0.82 1.81
C ASN A 34 -8.35 -1.12 2.60
N LEU A 35 -8.27 -0.60 3.82
CA LEU A 35 -7.11 -0.74 4.71
C LEU A 35 -7.52 -1.44 6.02
N PRO A 36 -6.59 -2.16 6.69
CA PRO A 36 -5.19 -2.38 6.31
C PRO A 36 -5.04 -3.45 5.23
N THR A 37 -4.08 -3.27 4.32
CA THR A 37 -3.71 -4.32 3.35
C THR A 37 -2.91 -5.45 4.01
N PRO A 38 -2.98 -6.70 3.52
CA PRO A 38 -2.22 -7.81 4.08
C PRO A 38 -0.70 -7.67 3.99
N VAL A 39 0.03 -8.32 4.90
CA VAL A 39 1.47 -8.57 4.79
C VAL A 39 1.67 -10.07 4.63
N HIS A 40 2.13 -10.49 3.44
CA HIS A 40 2.30 -11.90 3.11
C HIS A 40 3.74 -12.32 3.26
N ARG A 41 3.98 -13.44 3.93
CA ARG A 41 5.29 -14.10 3.91
C ARG A 41 5.50 -14.77 2.57
N ILE A 42 6.65 -14.53 1.95
CA ILE A 42 7.04 -15.23 0.72
C ILE A 42 7.73 -16.54 1.13
N VAL A 43 7.23 -17.65 0.60
CA VAL A 43 7.80 -18.99 0.78
C VAL A 43 8.28 -19.46 -0.60
N PRO A 44 9.55 -19.85 -0.76
CA PRO A 44 10.03 -20.38 -2.02
C PRO A 44 9.33 -21.72 -2.33
N PRO A 45 9.20 -22.09 -3.62
CA PRO A 45 8.68 -23.39 -4.00
C PRO A 45 9.52 -24.51 -3.38
N ARG A 46 8.87 -25.65 -3.06
CA ARG A 46 9.56 -26.79 -2.46
C ARG A 46 10.57 -27.35 -3.46
N ARG A 47 11.74 -27.76 -2.96
CA ARG A 47 12.78 -28.41 -3.76
C ARG A 47 12.19 -29.66 -4.42
N GLY A 48 12.03 -29.64 -5.75
CA GLY A 48 11.48 -30.75 -6.54
C GLY A 48 10.16 -30.45 -7.28
N GLU A 49 9.49 -29.33 -7.01
CA GLU A 49 8.33 -28.87 -7.77
C GLU A 49 8.78 -28.02 -8.97
N GLY A 50 9.12 -28.67 -10.09
CA GLY A 50 9.66 -28.04 -11.30
C GLY A 50 11.02 -28.64 -11.65
N GLY A 51 11.02 -29.68 -12.47
CA GLY A 51 12.19 -30.54 -12.71
C GLY A 51 13.04 -30.09 -13.91
N GLY A 52 14.35 -29.94 -13.64
CA GLY A 52 15.43 -29.94 -14.62
C GLY A 52 16.77 -29.68 -13.94
N GLU A 53 17.74 -30.60 -14.07
CA GLU A 53 19.07 -30.52 -13.43
C GLU A 53 19.91 -29.30 -13.86
N ASN A 54 19.44 -28.50 -14.82
CA ASN A 54 20.08 -27.30 -15.36
C ASN A 54 19.34 -25.97 -15.04
N GLU A 55 18.34 -25.98 -14.16
CA GLU A 55 17.55 -24.77 -13.87
C GLU A 55 18.24 -23.85 -12.85
N LYS A 56 18.55 -22.62 -13.27
CA LYS A 56 19.19 -21.60 -12.42
C LYS A 56 18.35 -21.39 -11.16
N ARG A 57 18.94 -21.65 -9.97
CA ARG A 57 18.29 -21.39 -8.67
C ARG A 57 17.69 -19.98 -8.61
N SER A 58 16.41 -19.89 -8.26
CA SER A 58 15.73 -18.62 -8.05
C SER A 58 16.42 -17.77 -6.97
N VAL A 59 16.25 -16.44 -7.03
CA VAL A 59 16.71 -15.54 -5.96
C VAL A 59 16.04 -15.91 -4.62
N LEU A 60 14.77 -16.29 -4.63
CA LEU A 60 14.01 -16.64 -3.43
C LEU A 60 14.59 -17.87 -2.73
N SER A 61 14.95 -18.91 -3.48
CA SER A 61 15.55 -20.12 -2.92
C SER A 61 16.91 -19.81 -2.28
N ARG A 62 17.73 -18.94 -2.89
CA ARG A 62 19.03 -18.54 -2.34
C ARG A 62 18.89 -17.72 -1.05
N LEU A 63 17.94 -16.79 -1.00
CA LEU A 63 17.67 -16.00 0.21
C LEU A 63 17.16 -16.89 1.35
N TRP A 64 16.35 -17.91 1.03
CA TRP A 64 15.87 -18.87 2.00
C TRP A 64 16.97 -19.76 2.58
N ASP A 65 17.89 -20.25 1.76
CA ASP A 65 19.07 -21.02 2.21
C ASP A 65 19.93 -20.20 3.19
N LEU A 66 19.95 -18.87 3.07
CA LEU A 66 20.63 -17.94 3.99
C LEU A 66 19.81 -17.63 5.26
N GLY A 67 18.63 -18.24 5.44
CA GLY A 67 17.75 -17.97 6.58
C GLY A 67 17.04 -16.62 6.52
N VAL A 68 17.06 -15.93 5.37
CA VAL A 68 16.39 -14.63 5.21
C VAL A 68 14.88 -14.84 5.09
N THR A 69 14.11 -14.24 6.01
CA THR A 69 12.66 -14.26 5.95
C THR A 69 12.14 -13.06 5.15
N LEU A 70 11.41 -13.34 4.06
CA LEU A 70 10.88 -12.32 3.15
C LEU A 70 9.38 -12.12 3.38
N TYR A 71 8.96 -10.86 3.39
CA TYR A 71 7.57 -10.44 3.46
C TYR A 71 7.26 -9.45 2.34
N VAL A 72 6.03 -9.45 1.85
CA VAL A 72 5.50 -8.47 0.90
C VAL A 72 4.27 -7.80 1.48
N LYS A 73 4.29 -6.46 1.50
CA LYS A 73 3.12 -5.65 1.79
C LYS A 73 2.24 -5.60 0.54
N ARG A 74 1.02 -6.15 0.61
CA ARG A 74 0.10 -6.27 -0.53
C ARG A 74 -0.69 -5.00 -0.79
N ASP A 75 0.02 -3.92 -1.11
CA ASP A 75 -0.62 -2.64 -1.45
C ASP A 75 -1.43 -2.69 -2.76
N ASP A 76 -1.26 -3.74 -3.58
CA ASP A 76 -2.16 -4.07 -4.68
C ASP A 76 -3.58 -4.43 -4.22
N MET A 77 -3.75 -4.89 -2.98
CA MET A 77 -5.03 -5.30 -2.40
C MET A 77 -5.79 -4.17 -1.70
N THR A 78 -5.61 -2.91 -2.12
CA THR A 78 -6.40 -1.76 -1.61
C THR A 78 -7.83 -1.66 -2.20
N GLY A 79 -8.16 -2.55 -3.15
CA GLY A 79 -9.36 -2.61 -4.01
C GLY A 79 -10.67 -1.95 -3.53
N SER A 80 -11.01 -0.85 -4.20
CA SER A 80 -12.26 -0.07 -4.04
C SER A 80 -12.57 0.82 -5.26
N ILE A 81 -11.52 1.33 -5.92
CA ILE A 81 -11.52 2.11 -7.18
C ILE A 81 -10.43 1.49 -8.07
N GLU A 82 -10.70 1.40 -9.38
CA GLU A 82 -9.88 0.80 -10.46
C GLU A 82 -8.50 0.27 -10.05
N THR A 83 -8.36 -1.07 -10.02
CA THR A 83 -7.10 -1.85 -9.89
C THR A 83 -6.28 -1.70 -8.59
N GLY A 84 -6.69 -0.88 -7.62
CA GLY A 84 -6.01 -0.76 -6.33
C GLY A 84 -4.58 -0.21 -6.46
N GLY A 85 -3.67 -0.67 -5.60
CA GLY A 85 -2.26 -0.25 -5.60
C GLY A 85 -1.91 0.79 -4.54
N ASN A 86 -0.64 1.19 -4.57
CA ASN A 86 -0.03 2.18 -3.68
C ASN A 86 -0.52 3.62 -3.96
N LYS A 87 -0.90 3.93 -5.19
CA LYS A 87 -1.29 5.29 -5.62
C LYS A 87 -2.51 5.81 -4.85
N ILE A 88 -3.51 4.95 -4.63
CA ILE A 88 -4.74 5.34 -3.92
C ILE A 88 -4.44 5.84 -2.50
N ARG A 89 -3.43 5.26 -1.81
CA ARG A 89 -3.04 5.66 -0.45
C ARG A 89 -2.54 7.11 -0.39
N LYS A 90 -1.85 7.56 -1.45
CA LYS A 90 -1.42 8.96 -1.57
C LYS A 90 -2.60 9.88 -1.91
N LEU A 91 -3.48 9.43 -2.80
CA LEU A 91 -4.64 10.20 -3.24
C LEU A 91 -5.64 10.46 -2.11
N GLU A 92 -5.77 9.56 -1.12
CA GLU A 92 -6.62 9.79 0.06
C GLU A 92 -6.32 11.12 0.77
N PHE A 93 -5.05 11.54 0.82
CA PHE A 93 -4.63 12.79 1.45
C PHE A 93 -4.69 13.97 0.49
N LEU A 94 -4.17 13.80 -0.74
CA LEU A 94 -4.16 14.88 -1.74
C LEU A 94 -5.57 15.35 -2.11
N LEU A 95 -6.52 14.42 -2.25
CA LEU A 95 -7.90 14.76 -2.56
C LEU A 95 -8.63 15.34 -1.34
N ALA A 96 -8.25 14.96 -0.11
CA ALA A 96 -8.78 15.58 1.10
C ALA A 96 -8.36 17.05 1.21
N ASP A 97 -7.09 17.35 0.89
CA ASP A 97 -6.56 18.71 0.79
C ASP A 97 -7.27 19.49 -0.32
N ALA A 98 -7.42 18.92 -1.52
CA ALA A 98 -8.08 19.60 -2.63
C ALA A 98 -9.54 19.99 -2.31
N LEU A 99 -10.29 19.08 -1.67
CA LEU A 99 -11.64 19.36 -1.18
C LEU A 99 -11.66 20.41 -0.07
N ALA A 100 -10.64 20.47 0.78
CA ALA A 100 -10.54 21.48 1.84
C ALA A 100 -10.32 22.89 1.28
N GLU A 101 -9.56 22.99 0.19
CA GLU A 101 -9.29 24.26 -0.50
C GLU A 101 -10.41 24.67 -1.46
N GLY A 102 -11.44 23.84 -1.63
CA GLY A 102 -12.61 24.15 -2.44
C GLY A 102 -12.42 23.95 -3.94
N TYR A 103 -11.44 23.15 -4.36
CA TYR A 103 -11.26 22.78 -5.76
C TYR A 103 -12.36 21.81 -6.22
N ASP A 104 -12.87 22.02 -7.43
CA ASP A 104 -13.89 21.16 -8.06
C ASP A 104 -13.29 20.07 -8.97
N SER A 105 -12.04 20.25 -9.40
CA SER A 105 -11.38 19.41 -10.40
C SER A 105 -9.94 19.10 -10.02
N VAL A 106 -9.50 17.86 -10.32
CA VAL A 106 -8.12 17.42 -10.12
C VAL A 106 -7.58 16.81 -11.40
N VAL A 107 -6.44 17.31 -11.87
CA VAL A 107 -5.72 16.77 -13.02
C VAL A 107 -4.47 16.06 -12.51
N THR A 108 -4.33 14.79 -12.87
CA THR A 108 -3.15 13.99 -12.53
C THR A 108 -2.42 13.55 -13.79
N ILE A 109 -1.10 13.47 -13.73
CA ILE A 109 -0.24 12.92 -14.77
C ILE A 109 0.76 11.97 -14.12
N GLY A 110 1.12 10.89 -14.82
CA GLY A 110 2.06 9.89 -14.32
C GLY A 110 2.28 8.76 -15.32
#